data_AF-A0A349EG89-F1
#
_entry.id   AF-A0A349EG89-F1
#
_cell.length_a   1.000
_cell.length_b   1.000
_cell.length_c   1.000
_cell.angle_alpha   90.00
_cell.angle_beta   90.00
_cell.angle_gamma   90.00
#
_symmetry.space_group_name_H-M   'P 1'
#
loop_
_entity.id
_entity.type
_entity.pdbx_description
1 polymer ?
#
loop_
_entity_poly.entity_id
_entity_poly.type
_entity_poly.pdbx_seq_one_letter_code
_entity_poly.pdbx_strand_id
1 'polypeptide(L)'
;METPPSLPEVFTPDVTTARTLLARAWAAGRRRLDEYEAVQVLSAYGLPVIETRWAETPTAAAELMVDCRQPMVLKILAPDVPQTTLLGGAASFLSTPEAVQHAAEER
;
A
#
# COMPACT_ATOMS: atom_id res chain seq x y z
N MET A 1 18.52 13.74 37.46
CA MET A 1 18.42 13.28 36.07
C MET A 1 16.94 13.13 35.78
N GLU A 2 16.34 14.03 35.02
CA GLU A 2 14.99 13.80 34.48
C GLU A 2 15.15 13.04 33.17
N THR A 3 14.55 11.86 33.08
CA THR A 3 14.45 11.11 31.84
C THR A 3 13.27 11.70 31.07
N PRO A 4 13.45 12.20 29.84
CA PRO A 4 12.32 12.61 29.03
C PRO A 4 11.34 11.43 28.87
N PRO A 5 10.03 11.69 28.78
CA PRO A 5 9.05 10.63 28.60
C PRO A 5 9.38 9.81 27.33
N SER A 6 9.28 8.48 27.45
CA SER A 6 9.69 7.53 26.40
C SER A 6 8.85 7.62 25.12
N LEU A 7 7.66 8.23 25.21
CA LEU A 7 6.79 8.53 24.08
C LEU A 7 6.73 10.05 23.90
N PRO A 8 6.87 10.55 22.66
CA PRO A 8 6.52 11.92 22.34
C PRO A 8 5.08 12.20 22.76
N GLU A 9 4.82 13.34 23.40
CA GLU A 9 3.47 13.74 23.84
C GLU A 9 2.43 13.81 22.69
N VAL A 10 2.89 13.81 21.43
CA VAL A 10 2.08 13.96 20.21
C VAL A 10 2.15 12.72 19.31
N PHE A 11 2.33 11.52 19.87
CA PHE A 11 2.32 10.28 19.11
C PHE A 11 1.19 9.34 19.54
N THR A 12 0.10 9.35 18.78
CA THR A 12 -1.05 8.45 18.97
C THR A 12 -1.21 7.53 17.76
N PRO A 13 -0.49 6.40 17.71
CA PRO A 13 -0.58 5.46 16.59
C PRO A 13 -1.92 4.75 16.54
N ASP A 14 -2.37 4.37 15.34
CA ASP A 14 -3.49 3.47 15.12
C ASP A 14 -3.05 2.01 15.31
N VAL A 15 -2.83 1.65 16.58
CA VAL A 15 -2.42 0.29 16.97
C VAL A 15 -3.46 -0.76 16.56
N THR A 16 -4.74 -0.38 16.51
CA THR A 16 -5.83 -1.30 16.16
C THR A 16 -5.70 -1.77 14.73
N THR A 17 -5.51 -0.84 13.78
CA THR A 17 -5.30 -1.17 12.37
C THR A 17 -4.05 -2.03 12.19
N ALA A 18 -2.93 -1.64 12.78
CA ALA A 18 -1.69 -2.38 12.66
C ALA A 18 -1.79 -3.81 13.20
N ARG A 19 -2.41 -4.00 14.38
CA ARG A 19 -2.60 -5.34 14.96
C ARG A 19 -3.53 -6.20 14.13
N THR A 20 -4.57 -5.60 13.55
CA THR A 20 -5.52 -6.33 12.69
C THR A 20 -4.83 -6.86 11.44
N LEU A 21 -4.01 -6.05 10.77
CA LEU A 21 -3.25 -6.47 9.59
C LEU A 21 -2.24 -7.58 9.94
N LEU A 22 -1.49 -7.44 11.03
CA LEU A 22 -0.54 -8.46 11.49
C LEU A 22 -1.24 -9.78 11.85
N ALA A 23 -2.38 -9.71 12.52
CA ALA A 23 -3.17 -10.89 12.88
C ALA A 23 -3.71 -11.61 11.63
N ARG A 24 -4.18 -10.86 10.62
CA ARG A 24 -4.64 -11.43 9.33
C ARG A 24 -3.51 -12.15 8.61
N ALA A 25 -2.34 -11.53 8.49
CA ALA A 25 -1.18 -12.15 7.87
C ALA A 25 -0.73 -13.42 8.61
N TRP A 26 -0.70 -13.35 9.95
CA TRP A 26 -0.34 -14.50 10.78
C TRP A 26 -1.33 -15.66 10.65
N ALA A 27 -2.63 -15.36 10.68
CA ALA A 27 -3.69 -16.37 10.49
C ALA A 27 -3.64 -17.02 9.10
N ALA A 28 -3.20 -16.27 8.09
CA ALA A 28 -2.96 -16.78 6.75
C ALA A 28 -1.64 -17.59 6.61
N GLY A 29 -0.91 -17.85 7.70
CA GLY A 29 0.37 -18.55 7.68
C GLY A 29 1.52 -17.75 7.07
N ARG A 30 1.30 -16.47 6.74
CA ARG A 30 2.31 -15.60 6.15
C ARG A 30 3.26 -15.09 7.22
N ARG A 31 4.54 -15.04 6.89
CA ARG A 31 5.60 -14.45 7.73
C ARG A 31 5.95 -13.01 7.33
N ARG A 32 5.30 -12.49 6.29
CA ARG A 32 5.52 -11.17 5.73
C ARG A 32 4.17 -10.54 5.40
N LEU A 33 4.10 -9.22 5.60
CA LEU A 33 3.04 -8.39 5.04
C LEU A 33 3.28 -8.22 3.55
N ASP A 34 2.20 -8.09 2.78
CA ASP A 34 2.31 -7.60 1.41
C ASP A 34 2.59 -6.08 1.39
N GLU A 35 2.83 -5.52 0.21
CA GLU A 35 3.18 -4.10 0.08
C GLU A 35 2.08 -3.16 0.59
N TYR A 36 0.80 -3.50 0.35
CA TYR A 36 -0.33 -2.67 0.74
C TYR A 36 -0.56 -2.71 2.25
N GLU A 37 -0.44 -3.89 2.86
CA GLU A 37 -0.49 -4.07 4.31
C GLU A 37 0.69 -3.36 5.00
N ALA A 38 1.90 -3.44 4.44
CA ALA A 38 3.08 -2.81 5.00
C ALA A 38 2.94 -1.28 5.02
N VAL A 39 2.49 -0.67 3.91
CA VAL A 39 2.24 0.78 3.84
C VAL A 39 1.20 1.23 4.87
N GLN A 40 0.12 0.47 5.06
CA GLN A 40 -0.88 0.77 6.08
C GLN A 40 -0.32 0.69 7.50
N VAL A 41 0.54 -0.30 7.80
CA VAL A 41 1.21 -0.37 9.11
C VAL A 41 2.14 0.82 9.32
N LEU A 42 2.92 1.22 8.32
CA LEU A 42 3.79 2.40 8.42
C LEU A 42 2.97 3.67 8.67
N SER A 43 1.88 3.87 7.92
CA SER A 43 0.94 4.99 8.10
C SER A 43 0.30 5.01 9.49
N ALA A 44 -0.10 3.84 10.02
CA ALA A 44 -0.67 3.71 11.35
C ALA A 44 0.30 4.17 12.47
N TYR A 45 1.60 4.14 12.21
CA TYR A 45 2.66 4.66 13.11
C TYR A 45 3.15 6.05 12.69
N GLY A 46 2.38 6.80 11.91
CA GLY A 46 2.66 8.20 11.56
C GLY A 46 3.88 8.37 10.65
N LEU A 47 4.36 7.31 10.00
CA LEU A 47 5.45 7.42 9.04
C LEU A 47 4.90 7.96 7.71
N PRO A 48 5.59 8.93 7.08
CA PRO A 48 5.17 9.45 5.79
C PRO A 48 5.28 8.36 4.73
N VAL A 49 4.15 8.08 4.07
CA VAL A 49 4.06 7.12 2.97
C VAL A 49 3.42 7.79 1.76
N ILE A 50 3.70 7.25 0.58
CA ILE A 50 2.97 7.63 -0.64
C ILE A 50 1.53 7.13 -0.47
N GLU A 51 0.55 7.94 -0.89
CA GLU A 51 -0.85 7.52 -0.90
C GLU A 51 -0.99 6.29 -1.81
N THR A 52 -1.39 5.18 -1.21
CA THR A 52 -1.58 3.90 -1.92
C THR A 52 -3.04 3.51 -1.79
N ARG A 53 -3.66 3.13 -2.90
CA ARG A 53 -5.05 2.69 -2.98
C ARG A 53 -5.12 1.27 -3.53
N TRP A 54 -6.09 0.49 -3.08
CA TRP A 54 -6.34 -0.88 -3.53
C TRP A 54 -7.38 -0.91 -4.65
N ALA A 55 -7.14 -1.74 -5.66
CA ALA A 55 -8.09 -2.02 -6.73
C ALA A 55 -8.12 -3.53 -7.02
N GLU A 56 -9.31 -4.12 -7.02
CA GLU A 56 -9.49 -5.56 -7.31
C GLU A 56 -9.61 -5.87 -8.80
N THR A 57 -9.91 -4.85 -9.62
CA THR A 57 -10.12 -5.00 -11.06
C THR A 57 -9.46 -3.85 -11.82
N PRO A 58 -9.12 -4.06 -13.11
CA PRO A 58 -8.63 -2.98 -13.99
C PRO A 58 -9.55 -1.76 -14.02
N THR A 59 -10.87 -1.97 -14.05
CA THR A 59 -11.86 -0.91 -14.02
C THR A 59 -11.82 -0.13 -12.70
N ALA A 60 -11.76 -0.82 -11.56
CA ALA A 60 -11.62 -0.16 -10.27
C ALA A 60 -10.31 0.64 -10.19
N ALA A 61 -9.21 0.14 -10.78
CA ALA A 61 -7.96 0.88 -10.83
C ALA A 61 -8.08 2.18 -11.65
N ALA A 62 -8.79 2.14 -12.78
CA ALA A 62 -9.06 3.31 -13.62
C ALA A 62 -9.96 4.34 -12.91
N GLU A 63 -10.97 3.88 -12.16
CA GLU A 63 -11.84 4.76 -11.37
C GLU A 63 -11.06 5.56 -10.32
N LEU A 64 -10.03 4.96 -9.70
CA LEU A 64 -9.18 5.66 -8.73
C LEU A 64 -8.38 6.83 -9.36
N MET A 65 -8.19 6.81 -10.68
CA MET A 65 -7.48 7.83 -11.44
C MET A 65 -8.35 9.05 -11.76
N VAL A 66 -9.68 8.89 -11.82
CA VAL A 66 -10.63 9.93 -12.32
C VAL A 66 -10.45 11.26 -11.57
N ASP A 67 -10.26 11.21 -10.26
CA ASP A 67 -10.07 12.39 -9.41
C ASP A 67 -8.59 12.67 -9.08
N CYS A 68 -7.66 11.88 -9.63
CA CYS A 68 -6.24 12.00 -9.35
C CYS A 68 -5.60 13.06 -10.25
N ARG A 69 -5.04 14.12 -9.66
CA ARG A 69 -4.37 15.20 -10.39
C ARG A 69 -2.88 14.95 -10.62
N GLN A 70 -2.39 13.76 -10.32
CA GLN A 70 -0.98 13.38 -10.37
C GLN A 70 -0.83 12.03 -11.08
N PRO A 71 0.31 11.79 -11.78
CA PRO A 71 0.57 10.49 -12.36
C PRO A 71 0.62 9.39 -11.30
N MET A 72 0.03 8.24 -11.60
CA MET A 72 0.03 7.08 -10.71
C MET A 72 1.08 6.04 -11.13
N VAL A 73 1.46 5.23 -10.14
CA VAL A 73 2.17 3.97 -10.34
C VAL A 73 1.20 2.85 -10.02
N LEU A 74 1.00 1.93 -10.96
CA LEU A 74 0.22 0.72 -10.77
C LEU A 74 1.17 -0.43 -10.47
N LYS A 75 0.92 -1.17 -9.39
CA LYS A 75 1.65 -2.39 -9.06
C LYS A 75 0.69 -3.55 -8.89
N ILE A 76 1.07 -4.71 -9.43
CA ILE A 76 0.37 -5.96 -9.10
C ILE A 76 0.77 -6.36 -7.68
N LEU A 77 -0.22 -6.67 -6.84
CA LEU A 77 0.04 -7.25 -5.54
C LEU A 77 0.04 -8.78 -5.66
N ALA A 78 1.23 -9.36 -5.58
CA ALA A 78 1.42 -10.82 -5.52
C ALA A 78 2.07 -11.17 -4.17
N PRO A 79 1.29 -11.49 -3.12
CA PRO A 79 1.79 -11.69 -1.75
C PRO A 79 2.88 -12.76 -1.63
N ASP A 80 2.86 -13.76 -2.52
CA ASP A 80 3.81 -14.87 -2.54
C ASP A 80 5.07 -14.58 -3.39
N VAL A 81 5.12 -13.45 -4.08
CA VAL A 81 6.26 -13.04 -4.91
C VAL A 81 7.02 -11.91 -4.21
N PRO A 82 8.22 -12.17 -3.67
CA PRO A 82 8.93 -11.22 -2.81
C PRO A 82 9.38 -9.93 -3.52
N GLN A 83 9.45 -9.92 -4.86
CA GLN A 83 9.78 -8.76 -5.71
C GLN A 83 8.96 -8.81 -6.99
N THR A 84 7.84 -8.08 -7.05
CA THR A 84 6.96 -7.98 -8.23
C THR A 84 7.64 -7.29 -9.41
N THR A 85 8.75 -6.58 -9.18
CA THR A 85 9.56 -5.91 -10.20
C THR A 85 10.15 -6.89 -11.23
N LEU A 86 10.37 -8.16 -10.86
CA LEU A 86 10.92 -9.18 -11.74
C LEU A 86 9.93 -9.68 -12.81
N LEU A 87 8.65 -9.32 -12.71
CA LEU A 87 7.59 -9.71 -13.65
C LEU A 87 7.06 -8.54 -14.49
N GLY A 88 7.78 -7.42 -14.57
CA GLY A 88 7.22 -6.18 -15.15
C GLY A 88 6.10 -5.57 -14.28
N GLY A 89 6.03 -5.96 -13.01
CA GLY A 89 4.90 -5.75 -12.09
C GLY A 89 4.70 -4.32 -11.58
N ALA A 90 5.29 -3.32 -12.26
CA ALA A 90 4.98 -1.92 -12.04
C ALA A 90 4.85 -1.18 -13.38
N ALA A 91 3.71 -0.52 -13.60
CA ALA A 91 3.57 0.53 -14.61
C ALA A 91 3.65 1.89 -13.93
N SER A 92 4.38 2.83 -14.51
CA SER A 92 4.62 4.15 -13.94
C SER A 92 4.24 5.26 -14.91
N PHE A 93 4.07 6.48 -14.39
CA PHE A 93 3.69 7.66 -15.15
C PHE A 93 2.31 7.56 -15.83
N LEU A 94 1.39 6.79 -15.24
CA LEU A 94 0.03 6.63 -15.75
C LEU A 94 -0.75 7.91 -15.46
N SER A 95 -1.18 8.60 -16.52
CA SER A 95 -1.76 9.95 -16.43
C SER A 95 -3.22 10.03 -16.92
N THR A 96 -3.81 8.91 -17.36
CA THR A 96 -5.23 8.82 -17.72
C THR A 96 -5.87 7.53 -17.19
N PRO A 97 -7.19 7.50 -16.94
CA PRO A 97 -7.90 6.28 -16.55
C PRO A 97 -7.70 5.12 -17.53
N GLU A 98 -7.69 5.40 -18.84
CA GLU A 98 -7.50 4.39 -19.89
C GLU A 98 -6.10 3.77 -19.82
N ALA A 99 -5.07 4.59 -19.58
CA ALA A 99 -3.71 4.10 -19.40
C ALA A 99 -3.59 3.20 -18.17
N VAL A 100 -4.31 3.52 -17.09
CA VAL A 100 -4.37 2.67 -15.89
C VAL A 100 -5.08 1.36 -16.16
N GLN A 101 -6.25 1.40 -16.81
CA GLN A 101 -7.01 0.20 -17.15
C GLN A 101 -6.20 -0.74 -18.03
N HIS A 102 -5.63 -0.21 -19.12
CA HIS A 102 -4.83 -0.99 -20.05
C HIS A 102 -3.61 -1.60 -19.36
N ALA A 103 -2.89 -0.83 -18.54
CA ALA A 103 -1.76 -1.33 -17.78
C ALA A 103 -2.14 -2.43 -16.78
N ALA A 104 -3.37 -2.43 -16.27
CA ALA A 104 -3.90 -3.46 -15.37
C ALA A 104 -4.39 -4.71 -16.11
N GLU A 105 -4.85 -4.60 -17.36
CA GLU A 105 -5.29 -5.73 -18.19
C GLU A 105 -4.12 -6.55 -18.76
N GLU A 106 -2.99 -5.89 -19.05
CA GLU A 106 -1.79 -6.55 -19.59
C GLU A 106 -0.96 -7.32 -18.53
N ARG A 107 -1.44 -7.37 -17.29
CA ARG A 107 -0.66 -7.72 -16.11
C ARG A 107 -1.31 -8.82 -15.27
#